data_AF-A0A3D5AST6-F1
#
_entry.id   AF-A0A3D5AST6-F1
#
_cell.length_a   1.000
_cell.length_b   1.000
_cell.length_c   1.000
_cell.angle_alpha   90.00
_cell.angle_beta   90.00
_cell.angle_gamma   90.00
#
_symmetry.space_group_name_H-M   'P 1'
#
loop_
_entity.id
_entity.type
_entity.pdbx_description
1 polymer ?
#
loop_
_entity_poly.entity_id
_entity_poly.type
_entity_poly.pdbx_seq_one_letter_code
_entity_poly.pdbx_strand_id
1 'polypeptide(L)' 'MTALEGTVKVLRHDNGLVEILDAPPLIRIALELIQLRDPVTMKVSGKHITVAGQVVYEVTGWEPFSSTLVAKLVEDRRA' A
#
# COMPACT_ATOMS: atom_id res chain seq x y z
N MET A 1 21.71 -10.57 -2.58
CA MET A 1 20.67 -9.53 -2.68
C MET A 1 19.56 -9.88 -1.71
N THR A 2 19.43 -9.11 -0.64
CA THR A 2 18.39 -9.34 0.38
C THR A 2 17.09 -8.74 -0.15
N ALA A 3 16.06 -9.55 -0.33
CA ALA A 3 14.74 -9.04 -0.74
C ALA A 3 14.19 -8.17 0.38
N LEU A 4 13.93 -6.88 0.09
CA LEU A 4 13.22 -5.98 0.98
C LEU A 4 11.73 -6.23 0.77
N GLU A 5 11.16 -7.15 1.56
CA GLU A 5 9.72 -7.36 1.63
C GLU A 5 9.16 -6.61 2.84
N GLY A 6 8.10 -5.83 2.61
CA GLY A 6 7.43 -5.03 3.63
C GLY A 6 5.92 -5.23 3.55
N THR A 7 5.27 -5.41 4.70
CA THR A 7 3.81 -5.48 4.82
C THR A 7 3.32 -4.25 5.57
N VAL A 8 2.27 -3.58 5.04
CA VAL A 8 1.58 -2.51 5.78
C VAL A 8 0.68 -3.17 6.83
N LYS A 9 0.91 -2.88 8.11
CA LYS A 9 0.04 -3.36 9.18
C LYS A 9 -1.07 -2.36 9.43
N VAL A 10 -2.31 -2.84 9.46
CA VAL A 10 -3.50 -2.00 9.65
C VAL A 10 -4.34 -2.50 10.81
N LEU A 11 -4.92 -1.57 11.57
CA LEU A 11 -5.99 -1.83 12.52
C LEU A 11 -7.28 -1.27 11.93
N ARG A 12 -8.35 -2.07 11.89
CA ARG A 12 -9.68 -1.61 11.52
C ARG A 12 -10.50 -1.45 12.79
N HIS A 13 -10.99 -0.24 13.03
CA HIS A 13 -11.84 0.10 14.15
C HIS A 13 -13.30 -0.25 13.86
N ASP A 14 -14.11 -0.45 14.89
CA ASP A 14 -15.53 -0.82 14.77
C ASP A 14 -16.39 0.26 14.09
N ASN A 15 -15.91 1.50 14.09
CA ASN A 15 -16.54 2.64 13.38
C ASN A 15 -16.17 2.71 11.89
N GLY A 16 -15.42 1.73 11.36
CA GLY A 16 -14.98 1.67 9.97
C GLY A 16 -13.70 2.46 9.68
N LEU A 17 -13.10 3.14 10.66
CA LEU A 17 -11.81 3.81 10.50
C LEU A 17 -10.68 2.79 10.37
N VAL A 18 -9.74 3.07 9.47
CA VAL A 18 -8.53 2.26 9.28
C VAL A 18 -7.33 3.06 9.77
N GLU A 19 -6.53 2.47 10.63
CA GLU A 19 -5.29 3.04 11.18
C GLU A 19 -4.09 2.23 10.69
N ILE A 20 -3.04 2.93 10.23
CA ILE A 20 -1.80 2.29 9.77
C ILE A 20 -0.82 2.18 10.94
N LEU A 21 -0.60 0.96 11.42
CA LEU A 21 0.32 0.67 12.53
C LEU A 21 1.79 0.66 12.08
N ASP A 22 2.05 0.19 10.86
CA ASP A 22 3.41 0.12 10.30
C ASP A 22 3.40 0.39 8.81
N ALA A 23 4.34 1.22 8.37
CA ALA A 23 4.49 1.71 7.00
C ALA A 23 5.95 1.53 6.56
N PRO A 24 6.30 0.38 5.95
CA PRO A 24 7.67 0.13 5.52
C PRO A 24 8.09 1.12 4.42
N PRO A 25 9.39 1.44 4.29
CA PRO A 25 9.90 2.36 3.28
C PRO A 25 9.75 1.84 1.84
N LEU A 26 9.65 0.52 1.67
CA LEU A 26 9.41 -0.16 0.40
C LEU A 26 8.34 -1.22 0.61
N ILE A 27 7.33 -1.24 -0.25
CA ILE A 27 6.27 -2.24 -0.23
C ILE A 27 6.07 -2.87 -1.61
N ARG A 28 5.63 -4.12 -1.59
CA ARG A 28 5.13 -4.86 -2.75
C ARG A 28 3.63 -5.06 -2.58
N ILE A 29 2.86 -4.65 -3.58
CA ILE A 29 1.42 -4.68 -3.53
C ILE A 29 0.91 -5.61 -4.63
N ALA A 30 0.50 -6.82 -4.27
CA ALA A 30 -0.15 -7.73 -5.20
C ALA A 30 -1.60 -7.26 -5.46
N LEU A 31 -1.88 -6.84 -6.68
CA LEU A 31 -3.17 -6.29 -7.09
C LEU A 31 -4.31 -7.32 -7.01
N GLU A 32 -3.98 -8.59 -7.22
CA GLU A 32 -4.94 -9.70 -7.16
C GLU A 32 -5.55 -9.86 -5.76
N LEU A 33 -4.74 -9.64 -4.72
CA LEU A 33 -5.20 -9.70 -3.32
C LEU A 33 -6.11 -8.52 -2.96
N ILE A 34 -5.94 -7.38 -3.63
CA ILE A 34 -6.78 -6.19 -3.42
C ILE A 34 -8.14 -6.39 -4.08
N GLN A 35 -8.16 -6.90 -5.32
CA GLN A 35 -9.41 -7.19 -6.04
C GLN A 35 -10.28 -8.22 -5.32
N LEU A 36 -9.65 -9.21 -4.67
CA LEU A 36 -10.35 -10.27 -3.94
C LEU A 36 -10.99 -9.80 -2.62
N ARG A 37 -10.49 -8.73 -2.00
CA ARG A 37 -10.90 -8.35 -0.64
C ARG A 37 -11.76 -7.08 -0.56
N ASP A 38 -11.57 -6.10 -1.45
CA ASP A 38 -12.39 -4.88 -1.45
C ASP A 38 -12.23 -4.08 -2.77
N PRO A 39 -13.08 -4.28 -3.78
CA PRO A 39 -12.95 -3.60 -5.08
C PRO A 39 -13.22 -2.09 -5.05
N VAL A 40 -13.72 -1.54 -3.94
CA VAL A 40 -14.29 -0.18 -3.90
C VAL A 40 -13.25 0.91 -3.57
N THR A 41 -12.09 0.58 -3.02
CA THR A 41 -11.31 1.60 -2.27
C THR A 41 -9.91 1.91 -2.81
N MET A 42 -9.44 1.27 -3.89
CA MET A 42 -8.12 1.61 -4.45
C MET A 42 -8.21 2.50 -5.69
N LYS A 43 -8.11 3.82 -5.47
CA LYS A 43 -7.91 4.80 -6.53
C LYS A 43 -6.42 5.01 -6.76
N VAL A 44 -5.86 4.35 -7.78
CA VAL A 44 -4.52 4.68 -8.28
C VAL A 44 -4.65 5.94 -9.13
N SER A 45 -4.33 7.10 -8.55
CA SER A 45 -4.33 8.39 -9.27
C SER A 45 -2.89 8.76 -9.62
N GLY A 46 -2.46 8.44 -10.84
CA GLY A 46 -1.10 8.72 -11.30
C GLY A 46 -0.07 7.77 -10.69
N LYS A 47 1.14 8.28 -10.41
CA LYS A 47 2.25 7.50 -9.84
C LYS A 47 2.15 7.26 -8.34
N HIS A 48 1.07 7.67 -7.66
CA HIS A 48 0.98 7.60 -6.20
C HIS A 48 -0.18 6.70 -5.72
N ILE A 49 0.05 6.05 -4.58
CA ILE A 49 -0.91 5.23 -3.86
C ILE A 49 -1.07 5.82 -2.46
N THR A 50 -2.30 6.09 -2.06
CA THR A 50 -2.61 6.53 -0.70
C THR A 50 -3.32 5.42 0.05
N VAL A 51 -2.79 5.05 1.22
CA VAL A 51 -3.35 4.01 2.08
C VAL A 51 -4.01 4.67 3.29
N ALA A 52 -5.30 4.40 3.50
CA ALA A 52 -6.13 4.93 4.59
C ALA A 52 -6.09 6.47 4.77
N GLY A 53 -5.72 7.23 3.74
CA GLY A 53 -5.50 8.68 3.84
C GLY A 53 -4.27 9.12 4.63
N GLN A 54 -3.53 8.18 5.23
CA GLN A 54 -2.46 8.43 6.21
C GLN A 54 -1.06 8.28 5.61
N VAL A 55 -0.89 7.39 4.64
CA VAL A 55 0.43 7.07 4.08
C VAL A 55 0.39 7.16 2.56
N VAL A 56 1.39 7.82 1.96
CA VAL A 56 1.51 7.99 0.51
C VAL A 56 2.78 7.30 0.02
N TYR A 57 2.59 6.42 -0.96
CA TYR A 57 3.65 5.73 -1.68
C TYR A 57 3.71 6.21 -3.14
N GLU A 58 4.91 6.27 -3.72
CA GLU A 58 5.12 6.41 -5.16
C GLU A 58 5.38 5.03 -5.77
N VAL A 59 4.67 4.69 -6.85
CA VAL A 59 4.91 3.50 -7.67
C VAL A 59 6.22 3.68 -8.42
N THR A 60 7.21 2.90 -8.05
CA THR A 60 8.56 2.93 -8.64
C THR A 60 8.74 1.87 -9.72
N GLY A 61 7.86 0.87 -9.79
CA GLY A 61 7.92 -0.15 -10.81
C GLY A 61 6.77 -1.15 -10.77
N TRP A 62 6.69 -1.92 -11.86
CA TRP A 62 5.85 -3.09 -11.98
C TRP A 62 6.75 -4.32 -12.03
N GLU A 63 6.39 -5.37 -11.29
CA GLU A 63 7.07 -6.65 -11.48
C GLU A 63 6.54 -7.30 -12.78
N PRO A 64 7.40 -7.65 -13.76
CA PRO A 64 6.93 -8.07 -15.09
C PRO A 64 6.17 -9.40 -15.13
N PHE A 65 6.34 -10.22 -14.08
CA PHE A 65 5.84 -11.60 -14.03
C PHE A 65 4.82 -11.82 -12.91
N SER A 66 4.44 -10.76 -12.20
CA SER A 66 3.45 -10.80 -11.14
C SER A 66 2.57 -9.55 -11.27
N SER A 67 1.28 -9.63 -10.97
CA SER A 67 0.40 -8.46 -10.91
C SER A 67 0.72 -7.60 -9.68
N THR A 68 2.00 -7.24 -9.48
CA THR A 68 2.54 -6.63 -8.28
C THR A 68 3.16 -5.28 -8.59
N LEU A 69 2.76 -4.28 -7.79
CA LEU A 69 3.35 -2.96 -7.79
C LEU A 69 4.47 -2.89 -6.76
N VAL A 70 5.58 -2.27 -7.15
CA VAL A 70 6.63 -1.86 -6.21
C VAL A 70 6.43 -0.38 -5.93
N ALA A 71 6.36 -0.04 -4.64
CA ALA A 71 6.13 1.34 -4.23
C ALA A 71 7.03 1.75 -3.07
N LYS A 72 7.49 3.00 -3.09
CA LYS A 72 8.37 3.60 -2.08
C LYS A 72 7.62 4.65 -1.28
N LEU A 73 7.83 4.66 0.04
CA LEU A 73 7.22 5.63 0.94
C LEU A 73 7.68 7.05 0.57
N VAL A 74 6.73 7.95 0.38
CA VAL A 74 6.97 9.38 0.10
C VAL A 74 6.56 10.24 1.28
N GLU A 75 5.41 9.93 1.87
CA GLU A 75 4.84 10.73 2.95
C GLU A 75 4.17 9.85 4.00
N ASP A 76 4.46 10.15 5.26
CA ASP A 76 3.86 9.52 6.42
C ASP A 76 3.19 10.62 7.26
N ARG A 77 1.85 10.60 7.31
CA ARG A 77 1.02 11.59 8.00
C ARG A 77 0.45 11.06 9.31
N ARG A 78 1.00 9.95 9.82
CA ARG A 78 0.62 9.42 11.12
C ARG A 78 1.02 10.45 12.20
N ALA A 79 0.04 10.86 13.00
CA ALA A 79 0.21 11.83 14.10
C ALA A 79 0.87 11.18 15.32
#